data_AF-A0A9D8DVZ1-F1
#
_entry.id   AF-A0A9D8DVZ1-F1
#
_cell.length_a   1.000
_cell.length_b   1.000
_cell.length_c   1.000
_cell.angle_alpha   90.00
_cell.angle_beta   90.00
_cell.angle_gamma   90.00
#
_symmetry.space_group_name_H-M   'P 1'
#
loop_
_entity.id
_entity.type
_entity.pdbx_description
1 polymer ?
#
loop_
_entity_poly.entity_id
_entity_poly.type
_entity_poly.pdbx_seq_one_letter_code
_entity_poly.pdbx_strand_id
1 'polypeptide(L)'
;MTYRPADGVLAEDVDGNVVLITAAGDELLDLNPTGSAVWRALGAGADLDAIVATVRDAFPDAPADALATDVSTFLAELVEAGLVVG
;
A
#
# COMPACT_ATOMS: atom_id res chain seq x y z
N MET A 1 10.25 7.79 9.29
CA MET A 1 10.35 6.59 8.44
C MET A 1 9.49 6.85 7.22
N THR A 2 9.98 6.61 6.01
CA THR A 2 9.24 6.92 4.77
C THR A 2 9.17 5.69 3.92
N TYR A 3 7.95 5.29 3.55
CA TYR A 3 7.68 4.12 2.74
C TYR A 3 7.63 4.50 1.27
N ARG A 4 8.24 3.70 0.41
CA ARG A 4 8.13 3.79 -1.06
C ARG A 4 8.10 2.39 -1.69
N PRO A 5 7.53 2.22 -2.89
CA PRO A 5 7.63 0.95 -3.62
C PRO A 5 9.10 0.53 -3.79
N ALA A 6 9.36 -0.77 -3.69
CA ALA A 6 10.68 -1.32 -3.99
C ALA A 6 10.98 -1.26 -5.49
N ASP A 7 12.26 -1.14 -5.85
CA ASP A 7 12.68 -1.07 -7.25
C ASP A 7 12.30 -2.35 -8.01
N GLY A 8 11.71 -2.19 -9.19
CA GLY A 8 11.31 -3.30 -10.04
C GLY A 8 9.94 -3.91 -9.72
N VAL A 9 9.26 -3.47 -8.65
CA VAL A 9 7.86 -3.82 -8.44
C VAL A 9 6.99 -3.04 -9.42
N LEU A 10 6.21 -3.75 -10.21
CA LEU A 10 5.21 -3.15 -11.10
C LEU A 10 3.84 -3.18 -10.42
N ALA A 11 3.02 -2.19 -10.74
CA ALA A 11 1.67 -2.08 -10.25
C ALA A 11 0.74 -1.76 -11.42
N GLU A 12 -0.28 -2.59 -11.61
CA GLU A 12 -1.29 -2.43 -12.64
C GLU A 12 -2.67 -2.21 -12.00
N ASP A 13 -3.50 -1.37 -12.60
CA ASP A 13 -4.87 -1.15 -12.16
C ASP A 13 -5.81 -2.08 -12.94
N VAL A 14 -6.46 -3.01 -12.23
CA VAL A 14 -7.36 -4.01 -12.80
C VAL A 14 -8.69 -3.93 -12.04
N ASP A 15 -9.75 -3.52 -12.75
CA ASP A 15 -11.09 -3.34 -12.18
C ASP A 15 -11.15 -2.47 -10.90
N GLY A 16 -10.23 -1.49 -10.79
CA GLY A 16 -10.14 -0.56 -9.66
C GLY A 16 -9.26 -1.04 -8.50
N ASN A 17 -8.79 -2.28 -8.54
CA ASN A 17 -7.83 -2.84 -7.61
C ASN A 17 -6.41 -2.79 -8.19
N VAL A 18 -5.42 -2.66 -7.32
CA VAL A 18 -4.02 -2.69 -7.72
C VAL A 18 -3.54 -4.14 -7.68
N VAL A 19 -2.98 -4.60 -8.79
CA VAL A 19 -2.24 -5.86 -8.85
C VAL A 19 -0.74 -5.55 -8.85
N LEU A 20 -0.02 -6.08 -7.86
CA LEU A 20 1.42 -5.98 -7.74
C LEU A 20 2.10 -7.14 -8.42
N ILE A 21 3.17 -6.85 -9.17
CA ILE A 21 4.01 -7.84 -9.84
C ILE A 21 5.43 -7.64 -9.32
N THR A 22 6.01 -8.68 -8.73
CA THR A 22 7.40 -8.65 -8.27
C THR A 22 8.37 -8.44 -9.43
N ALA A 23 9.57 -7.93 -9.12
CA ALA A 23 10.62 -7.71 -10.13
C ALA A 23 11.05 -9.00 -10.86
N ALA A 24 10.92 -10.16 -10.20
CA ALA A 24 11.19 -11.46 -10.80
C ALA A 24 9.99 -12.02 -11.59
N GLY A 25 8.82 -11.38 -11.52
CA GLY A 25 7.59 -11.79 -12.22
C GLY A 25 7.01 -13.11 -11.73
N ASP A 26 7.44 -13.56 -10.56
CA ASP A 26 7.10 -14.85 -9.96
C ASP A 26 5.87 -14.79 -9.06
N GLU A 27 5.51 -13.60 -8.56
CA GLU A 27 4.36 -13.41 -7.68
C GLU A 27 3.48 -12.24 -8.13
N LEU A 28 2.18 -12.50 -8.09
CA LEU A 28 1.12 -11.53 -8.37
C LEU A 28 0.27 -11.36 -7.10
N LEU A 29 0.27 -10.15 -6.55
CA LEU A 29 -0.54 -9.80 -5.38
C LEU A 29 -1.71 -8.92 -5.79
N ASP A 30 -2.93 -9.44 -5.69
CA ASP A 30 -4.15 -8.64 -5.87
C ASP A 30 -4.48 -7.91 -4.56
N LEU A 31 -4.45 -6.59 -4.58
CA LEU A 31 -4.73 -5.77 -3.41
C LEU A 31 -6.23 -5.50 -3.32
N ASN A 32 -6.77 -5.67 -2.12
CA ASN A 32 -8.13 -5.21 -1.83
C ASN A 32 -8.22 -3.66 -1.97
N PRO A 33 -9.43 -3.06 -1.92
CA PRO A 33 -9.59 -1.61 -2.09
C PRO A 33 -8.75 -0.77 -1.11
N THR A 34 -8.64 -1.19 0.16
CA THR A 34 -7.86 -0.49 1.18
C THR A 34 -6.36 -0.58 0.89
N GLY A 35 -5.83 -1.77 0.60
CA GLY A 35 -4.44 -1.98 0.23
C GLY A 35 -4.06 -1.25 -1.05
N SER A 36 -4.98 -1.22 -2.02
CA SER A 36 -4.83 -0.43 -3.25
C SER A 36 -4.74 1.08 -2.96
N ALA A 37 -5.52 1.59 -2.00
CA ALA A 37 -5.40 2.98 -1.57
C ALA A 37 -4.08 3.27 -0.85
N VAL A 38 -3.63 2.36 0.03
CA VAL A 38 -2.32 2.45 0.69
C VAL A 38 -1.21 2.49 -0.35
N TRP A 39 -1.22 1.57 -1.31
CA TRP A 39 -0.21 1.51 -2.38
C TRP A 39 -0.14 2.82 -3.18
N ARG A 40 -1.29 3.35 -3.60
CA ARG A 40 -1.36 4.62 -4.33
C ARG A 40 -0.85 5.79 -3.48
N ALA A 41 -1.08 5.76 -2.16
CA ALA A 41 -0.61 6.79 -1.24
C ALA A 41 0.92 6.78 -1.03
N LEU A 42 1.61 5.66 -1.28
CA LEU A 42 3.07 5.60 -1.21
C LEU A 42 3.72 6.55 -2.23
N GLY A 43 3.18 6.60 -3.46
CA GLY A 43 3.74 7.42 -4.55
C GLY A 43 5.25 7.20 -4.74
N ALA A 44 6.01 8.29 -4.71
CA ALA A 44 7.50 8.26 -4.73
C ALA A 44 8.14 8.14 -3.32
N GLY A 45 7.32 8.17 -2.26
CA GLY A 45 7.75 8.19 -0.87
C GLY A 45 6.77 8.97 0.00
N ALA A 46 6.25 8.35 1.06
CA ALA A 46 5.37 8.98 2.04
C ALA A 46 5.65 8.45 3.45
N ASP A 47 5.44 9.29 4.47
CA ASP A 47 5.44 8.82 5.86
C ASP A 47 4.09 8.19 6.25
N LEU A 48 4.09 7.45 7.37
CA LEU A 48 2.90 6.73 7.83
C LEU A 48 1.69 7.64 8.03
N ASP A 49 1.89 8.84 8.59
CA ASP A 49 0.79 9.76 8.90
C ASP A 49 0.15 10.30 7.61
N ALA A 50 0.97 10.63 6.61
CA ALA A 50 0.50 11.05 5.28
C ALA A 50 -0.26 9.93 4.55
N ILE A 51 0.23 8.69 4.65
CA ILE A 51 -0.44 7.51 4.08
C ILE A 51 -1.79 7.31 4.76
N VAL A 52 -1.83 7.30 6.10
CA VAL A 52 -3.07 7.12 6.87
C VAL A 52 -4.06 8.25 6.56
N ALA A 53 -3.63 9.50 6.47
CA ALA A 53 -4.49 10.62 6.09
C ALA A 53 -5.14 10.41 4.71
N THR A 54 -4.33 10.02 3.71
CA THR A 54 -4.80 9.75 2.35
C THR A 54 -5.82 8.60 2.32
N VAL A 55 -5.57 7.54 3.07
CA VAL A 55 -6.48 6.39 3.14
C VAL A 55 -7.77 6.74 3.87
N ARG A 56 -7.72 7.58 4.94
CA ARG A 56 -8.94 8.06 5.62
C ARG A 56 -9.82 8.91 4.71
N ASP A 57 -9.22 9.74 3.86
CA ASP A 57 -9.97 10.53 2.88
C ASP A 57 -10.70 9.64 1.86
N ALA A 58 -10.12 8.48 1.52
CA ALA A 58 -10.76 7.50 0.65
C ALA A 58 -11.85 6.66 1.35
N PHE A 59 -11.77 6.51 2.67
CA PHE A 59 -12.70 5.71 3.48
C PHE A 59 -13.21 6.51 4.71
N PRO A 60 -14.01 7.56 4.51
CA PRO A 60 -14.41 8.47 5.59
C PRO A 60 -15.29 7.81 6.67
N ASP A 61 -15.98 6.72 6.34
CA ASP A 61 -16.85 5.98 7.25
C ASP A 61 -16.10 4.94 8.10
N ALA A 62 -14.81 4.71 7.83
CA ALA A 62 -14.00 3.73 8.55
C ALA A 62 -13.55 4.27 9.93
N PRO A 63 -13.55 3.44 10.99
CA PRO A 63 -13.04 3.82 12.30
C PRO A 63 -11.54 4.19 12.24
N ALA A 64 -11.20 5.37 12.75
CA ALA A 64 -9.84 5.93 12.66
C ALA A 64 -8.76 5.01 13.22
N ASP A 65 -8.98 4.45 14.40
CA ASP A 65 -8.01 3.62 15.11
C ASP A 65 -7.79 2.27 14.41
N ALA A 66 -8.86 1.70 13.85
CA ALA A 66 -8.78 0.47 13.06
C ALA A 66 -8.01 0.72 11.76
N LEU A 67 -8.32 1.82 11.05
CA LEU A 67 -7.68 2.15 9.78
C LEU A 67 -6.18 2.42 9.94
N ALA A 68 -5.76 3.15 10.97
CA ALA A 68 -4.34 3.35 11.24
C ALA A 68 -3.61 2.02 11.54
N THR A 69 -4.24 1.13 12.30
CA THR A 69 -3.69 -0.20 12.63
C THR A 69 -3.58 -1.06 11.37
N ASP A 70 -4.63 -1.10 10.54
CA ASP A 70 -4.66 -1.88 9.29
C ASP A 70 -3.60 -1.37 8.30
N VAL A 71 -3.47 -0.05 8.12
CA VAL A 71 -2.44 0.54 7.26
C VAL A 71 -1.04 0.18 7.76
N SER A 72 -0.79 0.29 9.07
CA SER A 72 0.53 -0.03 9.63
C SER A 72 0.88 -1.52 9.50
N THR A 73 -0.10 -2.41 9.69
CA THR A 73 0.07 -3.86 9.55
C THR A 73 0.36 -4.21 8.10
N PHE A 74 -0.43 -3.68 7.17
CA PHE A 74 -0.27 -3.93 5.75
C PHE A 74 1.09 -3.41 5.23
N LEU A 75 1.54 -2.23 5.67
CA LEU A 75 2.86 -1.73 5.32
C LEU A 75 3.98 -2.64 5.84
N ALA A 76 3.84 -3.20 7.03
CA ALA A 76 4.81 -4.15 7.57
C ALA A 76 4.87 -5.42 6.72
N GLU A 77 3.71 -5.96 6.32
CA GLU A 77 3.63 -7.13 5.42
C GLU A 77 4.29 -6.86 4.06
N LEU A 78 4.06 -5.68 3.46
CA LEU A 78 4.69 -5.30 2.20
C LEU A 78 6.21 -5.13 2.32
N VAL A 79 6.70 -4.65 3.47
CA VAL A 79 8.14 -4.55 3.75
C VAL A 79 8.75 -5.94 3.93
N GLU A 80 8.09 -6.84 4.66
CA GLU A 80 8.54 -8.23 4.84
C GLU A 80 8.56 -9.00 3.50
N ALA A 81 7.60 -8.73 2.62
CA ALA A 81 7.54 -9.28 1.26
C ALA A 81 8.56 -8.63 0.30
N GLY A 82 9.29 -7.60 0.71
CA GLY A 82 10.24 -6.87 -0.13
C GLY A 82 9.59 -6.03 -1.24
N LEU A 83 8.28 -5.77 -1.13
CA LEU A 83 7.50 -4.97 -2.10
C LEU A 83 7.58 -3.47 -1.82
N VAL A 84 7.85 -3.11 -0.57
CA VAL A 84 8.00 -1.73 -0.09
C VAL A 84 9.30 -1.62 0.71
N VAL A 85 9.94 -0.46 0.66
CA VAL A 85 11.08 -0.13 1.50
C VAL A 85 10.72 1.07 2.38
N GLY A 86 10.99 0.95 3.68
CA GLY A 86 10.68 1.94 4.73
C GLY A 86 11.92 2.43 5.45
#